data_AF-A0A2T9YZH3-F1
#
_entry.id   AF-A0A2T9YZH3-F1
#
_cell.length_a   1.000
_cell.length_b   1.000
_cell.length_c   1.000
_cell.angle_alpha   90.00
_cell.angle_beta   90.00
_cell.angle_gamma   90.00
#
_symmetry.space_group_name_H-M   'P 1'
#
loop_
_entity.id
_entity.type
_entity.pdbx_description
1 polymer ?
#
loop_
_entity_poly.entity_id
_entity_poly.type
_entity_poly.pdbx_seq_one_letter_code
_entity_poly.pdbx_strand_id
1 'polypeptide(L)'
;MAQVTETVKIQYQQGSIDLKGCYKNLSEFERQSLQQLWEKLLAQTDINIDKVTDSNNVQITPVVLNSDEKELAQEAKKAGSKVFQNCKYNETTQDIVQAQLVPVAFESTLADNTLESHLWESIREDIPDTLVLRFLRARKWNVDKALEMLLSSVKWRHLEKVEEIIYYGEILNEASLMYKGTSYIHGLDKLKYPIV
;
A
#
# COMPACT_ATOMS: atom_id res chain seq x y z
N MET A 1 12.72 -26.19 -0.99
CA MET A 1 12.67 -25.57 0.36
C MET A 1 13.14 -24.14 0.23
N ALA A 2 12.43 -23.17 0.81
CA ALA A 2 12.87 -21.77 0.79
C ALA A 2 14.21 -21.64 1.54
N GLN A 3 15.20 -21.01 0.92
CA GLN A 3 16.51 -20.80 1.52
C GLN A 3 16.43 -19.80 2.67
N VAL A 4 17.31 -19.93 3.67
CA VAL A 4 17.40 -18.98 4.79
C VAL A 4 17.91 -17.64 4.27
N THR A 5 17.11 -16.59 4.42
CA THR A 5 17.47 -15.20 4.11
C THR A 5 18.41 -14.67 5.18
N GLU A 6 19.49 -13.99 4.79
CA GLU A 6 20.36 -13.30 5.75
C GLU A 6 19.58 -12.20 6.49
N THR A 7 19.88 -11.98 7.76
CA THR A 7 19.20 -10.93 8.53
C THR A 7 19.51 -9.53 7.96
N VAL A 8 18.52 -8.64 7.97
CA VAL A 8 18.62 -7.26 7.47
C VAL A 8 19.82 -6.51 8.08
N LYS A 9 20.15 -6.80 9.34
CA LYS A 9 21.30 -6.21 10.03
C LYS A 9 22.64 -6.57 9.37
N ILE A 10 22.79 -7.83 8.95
CA ILE A 10 24.01 -8.31 8.27
C ILE A 10 24.12 -7.66 6.89
N GLN A 11 23.02 -7.66 6.12
CA GLN A 11 22.95 -7.01 4.81
C GLN A 11 23.36 -5.53 4.89
N TYR A 12 22.82 -4.79 5.87
CA TYR A 12 23.17 -3.39 6.09
C TYR A 12 24.64 -3.17 6.46
N GLN A 13 25.22 -4.07 7.27
CA GLN A 13 26.64 -4.01 7.62
C GLN A 13 27.55 -4.28 6.42
N GLN A 14 27.15 -5.19 5.54
CA GLN A 14 27.90 -5.56 4.34
C GLN A 14 27.65 -4.61 3.15
N GLY A 15 26.58 -3.82 3.18
CA GLY A 15 26.20 -2.95 2.06
C GLY A 15 25.70 -3.72 0.84
N SER A 16 25.21 -4.95 1.03
CA SER A 16 24.71 -5.82 -0.03
C SER A 16 23.30 -6.29 0.31
N ILE A 17 22.40 -6.28 -0.67
CA ILE A 17 21.01 -6.71 -0.51
C ILE A 17 20.89 -8.19 -0.91
N ASP A 18 20.19 -8.98 -0.08
CA ASP A 18 19.76 -10.33 -0.46
C ASP A 18 18.56 -10.23 -1.42
N LEU A 19 18.79 -10.60 -2.68
CA LEU A 19 17.78 -10.56 -3.74
C LEU A 19 17.04 -11.89 -3.91
N LYS A 20 17.29 -12.90 -3.08
CA LYS A 20 16.61 -14.20 -3.20
C LYS A 20 15.10 -14.05 -3.09
N GLY A 21 14.38 -14.72 -3.98
CA GLY A 21 12.92 -14.66 -4.01
C GLY A 21 12.37 -13.33 -4.56
N CYS A 22 13.23 -12.44 -5.06
CA CYS A 22 12.84 -11.24 -5.79
C CYS A 22 12.83 -11.51 -7.30
N TYR A 23 12.28 -10.55 -8.05
CA TYR A 23 12.24 -10.61 -9.51
C TYR A 23 13.63 -10.91 -10.09
N LYS A 24 13.68 -11.76 -11.12
CA LYS A 24 14.91 -12.32 -11.74
C LYS A 24 15.80 -13.20 -10.85
N ASN A 25 15.45 -13.42 -9.58
CA ASN A 25 16.27 -14.15 -8.60
C ASN A 25 15.46 -15.26 -7.92
N LEU A 26 14.73 -16.04 -8.73
CA LEU A 26 13.84 -17.10 -8.27
C LEU A 26 14.46 -18.48 -8.50
N SER A 27 14.33 -19.35 -7.50
CA SER A 27 14.49 -20.80 -7.67
C SER A 27 13.31 -21.39 -8.47
N GLU A 28 13.45 -22.65 -8.90
CA GLU A 28 12.40 -23.34 -9.64
C GLU A 28 11.09 -23.47 -8.84
N PHE A 29 11.20 -23.80 -7.54
CA PHE A 29 10.06 -23.85 -6.62
C PHE A 29 9.34 -22.50 -6.53
N GLU A 30 10.09 -21.42 -6.35
CA GLU A 30 9.54 -20.06 -6.22
C GLU A 30 8.89 -19.59 -7.52
N ARG A 31 9.47 -19.95 -8.67
CA ARG A 31 8.87 -19.70 -9.98
C ARG A 31 7.55 -20.45 -10.14
N GLN A 32 7.47 -21.71 -9.72
CA GLN A 32 6.22 -22.49 -9.77
C GLN A 32 5.15 -21.88 -8.85
N SER A 33 5.51 -21.44 -7.64
CA SER A 33 4.57 -20.73 -6.75
C SER A 33 4.06 -19.41 -7.33
N LEU A 34 4.94 -18.64 -8.00
CA LEU A 34 4.56 -17.42 -8.71
C LEU A 34 3.56 -17.74 -9.83
N GLN A 35 3.83 -18.77 -10.64
CA GLN A 35 2.94 -19.21 -11.72
C GLN A 35 1.56 -19.62 -11.18
N GLN A 36 1.51 -20.43 -10.12
CA GLN A 36 0.25 -20.87 -9.51
C GLN A 36 -0.57 -19.70 -8.94
N LEU A 37 0.10 -18.69 -8.37
CA LEU A 37 -0.58 -17.51 -7.86
C LEU A 37 -1.16 -16.67 -9.00
N TRP A 38 -0.42 -16.49 -10.09
CA TRP A 38 -0.92 -15.81 -11.29
C TRP A 38 -2.09 -16.54 -11.93
N GLU A 39 -2.03 -17.88 -12.03
CA GLU A 39 -3.13 -18.68 -12.55
C GLU A 39 -4.43 -18.45 -11.75
N LYS A 40 -4.33 -18.46 -10.41
CA LYS A 40 -5.46 -18.19 -9.51
C LYS A 40 -5.98 -16.75 -9.64
N LEU A 41 -5.10 -15.78 -9.85
CA LEU A 41 -5.49 -14.37 -10.04
C LEU A 41 -6.20 -14.17 -11.38
N LEU A 42 -5.62 -14.70 -12.45
CA LEU A 42 -6.16 -14.57 -13.80
C LEU A 42 -7.52 -15.24 -13.93
N ALA A 43 -7.77 -16.32 -13.18
CA ALA A 43 -9.08 -16.98 -13.12
C ALA A 43 -10.20 -16.12 -12.49
N GLN A 44 -9.87 -15.02 -11.80
CA GLN A 44 -10.83 -14.15 -11.10
C GLN A 44 -10.85 -12.71 -11.65
N THR A 45 -10.17 -12.44 -12.76
CA THR A 45 -9.99 -11.09 -13.35
C THR A 45 -11.30 -10.35 -13.59
N ASP A 46 -12.27 -11.01 -14.23
CA ASP A 46 -13.56 -10.43 -14.60
C ASP A 46 -14.54 -10.27 -13.41
N ILE A 47 -14.18 -10.76 -12.22
CA ILE A 47 -15.06 -10.70 -11.05
C ILE A 47 -15.03 -9.29 -10.48
N ASN A 48 -16.21 -8.78 -10.12
CA ASN A 48 -16.32 -7.51 -9.40
C ASN A 48 -15.55 -7.58 -8.06
N ILE A 49 -14.73 -6.57 -7.77
CA ILE A 49 -13.82 -6.55 -6.61
C ILE A 49 -14.53 -6.83 -5.27
N ASP A 50 -15.79 -6.43 -5.13
CA ASP A 50 -16.57 -6.64 -3.91
C ASP A 50 -16.88 -8.12 -3.66
N LYS A 51 -16.98 -8.92 -4.72
CA LYS A 51 -17.45 -10.32 -4.71
C LYS A 51 -16.31 -11.34 -4.81
N VAL A 52 -15.07 -10.87 -4.83
CA VAL A 52 -13.89 -11.74 -4.92
C VAL A 52 -13.83 -12.71 -3.73
N THR A 53 -13.44 -13.96 -4.01
CA THR A 53 -13.38 -15.03 -3.02
C THR A 53 -11.98 -15.62 -2.88
N ASP A 54 -11.71 -16.21 -1.71
CA ASP A 54 -10.50 -16.99 -1.46
C ASP A 54 -10.54 -18.37 -2.16
N SER A 55 -9.50 -19.17 -1.94
CA SER A 55 -9.43 -20.56 -2.43
C SER A 55 -10.51 -21.50 -1.87
N ASN A 56 -11.23 -21.11 -0.82
CA ASN A 56 -12.31 -21.87 -0.18
C ASN A 56 -13.71 -21.33 -0.57
N ASN A 57 -13.79 -20.42 -1.55
CA ASN A 57 -15.02 -19.72 -1.95
C ASN A 57 -15.62 -18.84 -0.85
N VAL A 58 -14.81 -18.39 0.11
CA VAL A 58 -15.19 -17.42 1.13
C VAL A 58 -14.91 -16.02 0.61
N GLN A 59 -15.88 -15.12 0.74
CA GLN A 59 -15.73 -13.73 0.28
C GLN A 59 -14.62 -13.02 1.06
N ILE A 60 -13.71 -12.38 0.33
CA ILE A 60 -12.59 -11.65 0.93
C ILE A 60 -13.12 -10.39 1.63
N THR A 61 -12.80 -10.27 2.91
CA THR A 61 -13.08 -9.07 3.70
C THR A 61 -11.75 -8.38 4.02
N PRO A 62 -11.57 -7.10 3.66
CA PRO A 62 -10.33 -6.40 3.94
C PRO A 62 -10.14 -6.20 5.45
N VAL A 63 -8.89 -6.00 5.85
CA VAL A 63 -8.56 -5.66 7.23
C VAL A 63 -9.16 -4.29 7.55
N VAL A 64 -10.12 -4.26 8.46
CA VAL A 64 -10.63 -3.02 9.03
C VAL A 64 -9.63 -2.58 10.09
N LEU A 65 -8.91 -1.50 9.81
CA LEU A 65 -8.13 -0.81 10.84
C LEU A 65 -9.14 -0.10 11.74
N ASN A 66 -9.51 -0.74 12.86
CA ASN A 66 -10.32 -0.09 13.88
C ASN A 66 -9.49 1.06 14.46
N SER A 67 -9.64 2.26 13.90
CA SER A 67 -9.20 3.46 14.59
C SER A 67 -10.02 3.57 15.88
N ASP A 68 -9.32 3.65 17.01
CA ASP A 68 -9.97 3.61 18.32
C ASP A 68 -10.97 4.77 18.38
N GLU A 69 -12.27 4.49 18.47
CA GLU A 69 -13.32 5.52 18.45
C GLU A 69 -13.08 6.60 19.53
N LYS A 70 -12.42 6.21 20.62
CA LYS A 70 -11.99 7.11 21.69
C LYS A 70 -10.90 8.07 21.26
N GLU A 71 -9.94 7.65 20.44
CA GLU A 71 -8.89 8.50 19.88
C GLU A 71 -9.51 9.48 18.88
N LEU A 72 -10.30 8.99 17.92
CA LEU A 72 -11.02 9.84 16.96
C LEU A 72 -11.92 10.89 17.65
N ALA A 73 -12.63 10.49 18.71
CA ALA A 73 -13.47 11.41 19.49
C ALA A 73 -12.65 12.43 20.30
N GLN A 74 -11.43 12.08 20.75
CA GLN A 74 -10.53 13.02 21.42
C GLN A 74 -9.92 14.01 20.42
N GLU A 75 -9.57 13.56 19.22
CA GLU A 75 -9.11 14.39 18.11
C GLU A 75 -10.19 15.38 17.67
N ALA A 76 -11.42 14.91 17.49
CA ALA A 76 -12.56 15.76 17.17
C ALA A 76 -12.83 16.84 18.24
N LYS A 77 -12.60 16.53 19.53
CA LYS A 77 -12.72 17.51 20.62
C LYS A 77 -11.63 18.59 20.61
N LYS A 78 -10.47 18.31 20.02
CA LYS A 78 -9.35 19.26 19.90
C LYS A 78 -9.45 20.12 18.63
N ALA A 79 -10.34 19.76 17.70
CA ALA A 79 -10.57 20.47 16.45
C ALA A 79 -10.67 21.99 16.68
N GLY A 80 -9.92 22.77 15.89
CA GLY A 80 -9.92 24.23 15.98
C GLY A 80 -9.01 24.82 17.07
N SER A 81 -8.45 24.00 17.97
CA SER A 81 -7.42 24.44 18.92
C SER A 81 -6.10 24.68 18.19
N LYS A 82 -5.38 25.76 18.54
CA LYS A 82 -4.07 26.06 17.96
C LYS A 82 -3.06 24.98 18.37
N VAL A 83 -2.33 24.46 17.38
CA VAL A 83 -1.29 23.43 17.58
C VAL A 83 0.10 24.03 17.41
N PHE A 84 0.38 24.64 16.26
CA PHE A 84 1.71 25.15 15.93
C PHE A 84 1.63 26.22 14.84
N GLN A 85 2.38 27.32 14.96
CA GLN A 85 2.46 28.41 13.97
C GLN A 85 1.12 28.73 13.27
N ASN A 86 0.11 29.14 14.05
CA ASN A 86 -1.26 29.45 13.60
C ASN A 86 -2.08 28.29 13.02
N CYS A 87 -1.52 27.09 12.82
CA CYS A 87 -2.24 25.90 12.42
C CYS A 87 -3.12 25.38 13.56
N LYS A 88 -4.30 24.87 13.22
CA LYS A 88 -5.23 24.23 14.16
C LYS A 88 -5.27 22.71 13.97
N TYR A 89 -5.75 22.00 14.98
CA TYR A 89 -6.00 20.55 14.88
C TYR A 89 -7.04 20.28 13.78
N ASN A 90 -6.81 19.26 12.95
CA ASN A 90 -7.59 18.88 11.76
C ASN A 90 -7.62 19.92 10.63
N GLU A 91 -6.73 20.92 10.63
CA GLU A 91 -6.58 21.86 9.53
C GLU A 91 -5.58 21.28 8.51
N THR A 92 -6.01 21.10 7.27
CA THR A 92 -5.17 20.57 6.21
C THR A 92 -4.33 21.66 5.56
N THR A 93 -3.32 21.28 4.77
CA THR A 93 -2.53 22.23 3.97
C THR A 93 -3.44 23.06 3.03
N GLN A 94 -4.48 22.44 2.45
CA GLN A 94 -5.47 23.13 1.59
C GLN A 94 -6.19 24.27 2.31
N ASP A 95 -6.58 24.06 3.56
CA ASP A 95 -7.35 25.03 4.35
C ASP A 95 -6.53 26.29 4.65
N ILE A 96 -5.22 26.14 4.86
CA ILE A 96 -4.32 27.25 5.19
C ILE A 96 -3.95 28.07 3.95
N VAL A 97 -3.66 27.41 2.83
CA VAL A 97 -3.16 28.11 1.64
C VAL A 97 -4.25 28.92 0.93
N GLN A 98 -5.54 28.62 1.18
CA GLN A 98 -6.71 29.37 0.68
C GLN A 98 -6.71 29.59 -0.85
N ALA A 99 -5.93 28.80 -1.58
CA ALA A 99 -5.87 28.75 -3.02
C ALA A 99 -6.01 27.29 -3.45
N GLN A 100 -6.62 27.04 -4.60
CA GLN A 100 -6.73 25.69 -5.14
C GLN A 100 -5.33 25.18 -5.52
N LEU A 101 -4.77 24.26 -4.73
CA LEU A 101 -3.42 23.73 -4.96
C LEU A 101 -3.39 22.70 -6.09
N VAL A 102 -4.46 21.89 -6.20
CA VAL A 102 -4.65 20.95 -7.30
C VAL A 102 -5.76 21.47 -8.21
N PRO A 103 -5.45 21.86 -9.46
CA PRO A 103 -6.38 22.59 -10.32
C PRO A 103 -7.52 21.74 -10.88
N VAL A 104 -7.41 20.41 -10.82
CA VAL A 104 -8.38 19.47 -11.39
C VAL A 104 -8.88 18.54 -10.28
N ALA A 105 -10.17 18.25 -10.23
CA ALA A 105 -10.70 17.29 -9.27
C ALA A 105 -10.24 15.87 -9.64
N PHE A 106 -10.10 14.99 -8.64
CA PHE A 106 -9.83 13.58 -8.91
C PHE A 106 -10.99 12.95 -9.67
N GLU A 107 -10.66 12.26 -10.77
CA GLU A 107 -11.57 11.39 -11.52
C GLU A 107 -10.90 10.04 -11.68
N SER A 108 -11.61 8.95 -11.35
CA SER A 108 -11.08 7.60 -11.54
C SER A 108 -10.90 7.30 -13.02
N THR A 109 -9.77 6.71 -13.37
CA THR A 109 -9.47 6.26 -14.73
C THR A 109 -9.99 4.86 -15.04
N LEU A 110 -10.59 4.18 -14.07
CA LEU A 110 -11.09 2.82 -14.24
C LEU A 110 -12.38 2.80 -15.05
N ALA A 111 -12.43 1.90 -16.04
CA ALA A 111 -13.62 1.69 -16.86
C ALA A 111 -14.69 0.85 -16.15
N ASP A 112 -14.29 0.00 -15.20
CA ASP A 112 -15.17 -0.92 -14.49
C ASP A 112 -14.69 -1.18 -13.05
N ASN A 113 -15.47 -1.96 -12.29
CA ASN A 113 -15.18 -2.32 -10.90
C ASN A 113 -14.67 -3.76 -10.76
N THR A 114 -13.91 -4.25 -11.75
CA THR A 114 -13.37 -5.63 -11.74
C THR A 114 -12.08 -5.74 -10.93
N LEU A 115 -11.75 -6.96 -10.49
CA LEU A 115 -10.48 -7.27 -9.85
C LEU A 115 -9.31 -6.88 -10.76
N GLU A 116 -9.42 -7.12 -12.07
CA GLU A 116 -8.38 -6.76 -13.03
C GLU A 116 -8.07 -5.26 -13.01
N SER A 117 -9.08 -4.41 -13.17
CA SER A 117 -8.93 -2.94 -13.16
C SER A 117 -8.24 -2.45 -11.90
N HIS A 118 -8.70 -2.90 -10.72
CA HIS A 118 -8.13 -2.51 -9.43
C HIS A 118 -6.74 -3.07 -9.19
N LEU A 119 -6.43 -4.28 -9.69
CA LEU A 119 -5.11 -4.88 -9.61
C LEU A 119 -4.09 -4.08 -10.41
N TRP A 120 -4.41 -3.72 -11.66
CA TRP A 120 -3.52 -2.94 -12.52
C TRP A 120 -3.32 -1.53 -12.00
N GLU A 121 -4.37 -0.89 -11.49
CA GLU A 121 -4.28 0.41 -10.80
C GLU A 121 -3.34 0.34 -9.59
N SER A 122 -3.40 -0.77 -8.84
CA SER A 122 -2.55 -1.00 -7.67
C SER A 122 -1.07 -1.28 -8.01
N ILE A 123 -0.77 -1.80 -9.20
CA ILE A 123 0.61 -2.06 -9.65
C ILE A 123 1.35 -0.76 -9.97
N ARG A 124 0.67 0.20 -10.60
CA ARG A 124 1.22 1.49 -11.04
C ARG A 124 2.50 1.32 -11.88
N GLU A 125 3.63 1.84 -11.37
CA GLU A 125 4.93 1.87 -12.05
C GLU A 125 5.81 0.66 -11.70
N ASP A 126 5.33 -0.26 -10.85
CA ASP A 126 6.08 -1.46 -10.48
C ASP A 126 5.94 -2.56 -11.54
N ILE A 127 6.86 -3.51 -11.54
CA ILE A 127 6.75 -4.73 -12.33
C ILE A 127 5.66 -5.62 -11.68
N PRO A 128 4.68 -6.13 -12.43
CA PRO A 128 3.57 -6.91 -11.87
C PRO A 128 4.02 -8.09 -11.02
N ASP A 129 5.03 -8.84 -11.50
CA ASP A 129 5.63 -9.96 -10.75
C ASP A 129 6.22 -9.51 -9.41
N THR A 130 6.82 -8.32 -9.34
CA THR A 130 7.40 -7.80 -8.10
C THR A 130 6.33 -7.59 -7.04
N LEU A 131 5.15 -7.07 -7.41
CA LEU A 131 4.02 -6.95 -6.50
C LEU A 131 3.59 -8.32 -5.98
N VAL A 132 3.32 -9.28 -6.87
CA VAL A 132 2.85 -10.62 -6.50
C VAL A 132 3.89 -11.37 -5.63
N LEU A 133 5.18 -11.25 -5.97
CA LEU A 133 6.27 -11.83 -5.20
C LEU A 133 6.38 -11.27 -3.78
N ARG A 134 6.01 -9.99 -3.54
CA ARG A 134 5.98 -9.43 -2.17
C ARG A 134 5.03 -10.22 -1.26
N PHE A 135 3.85 -10.59 -1.77
CA PHE A 135 2.86 -11.36 -1.01
C PHE A 135 3.29 -12.81 -0.80
N LEU A 136 3.89 -13.45 -1.81
CA LEU A 136 4.45 -14.80 -1.67
C LEU A 136 5.53 -14.85 -0.59
N ARG A 137 6.49 -13.92 -0.61
CA ARG A 137 7.53 -13.84 0.44
C ARG A 137 6.91 -13.61 1.82
N ALA A 138 5.96 -12.68 1.93
CA ALA A 138 5.27 -12.37 3.19
C ALA A 138 4.45 -13.55 3.76
N ARG A 139 4.09 -14.52 2.92
CA ARG A 139 3.35 -15.73 3.32
C ARG A 139 4.16 -17.01 3.18
N LYS A 140 5.50 -16.90 3.21
CA LYS A 140 6.43 -18.04 3.19
C LYS A 140 6.17 -18.98 2.02
N TRP A 141 5.87 -18.42 0.85
CA TRP A 141 5.53 -19.12 -0.38
C TRP A 141 4.28 -20.00 -0.31
N ASN A 142 3.39 -19.77 0.66
CA ASN A 142 2.06 -20.36 0.66
C ASN A 142 1.16 -19.57 -0.32
N VAL A 143 0.81 -20.21 -1.43
CA VAL A 143 0.06 -19.58 -2.54
C VAL A 143 -1.32 -19.11 -2.11
N ASP A 144 -2.09 -19.94 -1.41
CA ASP A 144 -3.48 -19.59 -1.02
C ASP A 144 -3.52 -18.42 -0.03
N LYS A 145 -2.63 -18.42 0.97
CA LYS A 145 -2.53 -17.30 1.92
C LYS A 145 -1.99 -16.03 1.28
N ALA A 146 -1.11 -16.15 0.28
CA ALA A 146 -0.61 -15.02 -0.48
C ALA A 146 -1.73 -14.40 -1.34
N LEU A 147 -2.53 -15.24 -2.00
CA LEU A 147 -3.72 -14.82 -2.75
C LEU A 147 -4.69 -14.07 -1.85
N GLU A 148 -5.09 -14.67 -0.73
CA GLU A 148 -6.00 -14.07 0.25
C GLU A 148 -5.51 -12.67 0.69
N MET A 149 -4.23 -12.55 1.05
CA MET A 149 -3.63 -11.28 1.45
C MET A 149 -3.58 -10.25 0.32
N LEU A 150 -3.24 -10.66 -0.90
CA LEU A 150 -3.18 -9.77 -2.06
C LEU A 150 -4.58 -9.24 -2.41
N LEU A 151 -5.57 -10.13 -2.52
CA LEU A 151 -6.96 -9.74 -2.80
C LEU A 151 -7.52 -8.83 -1.70
N SER A 152 -7.23 -9.12 -0.43
CA SER A 152 -7.62 -8.27 0.70
C SER A 152 -6.99 -6.88 0.58
N SER A 153 -5.73 -6.80 0.14
CA SER A 153 -5.02 -5.54 -0.01
C SER A 153 -5.55 -4.72 -1.18
N VAL A 154 -5.83 -5.34 -2.33
CA VAL A 154 -6.43 -4.66 -3.49
C VAL A 154 -7.82 -4.13 -3.13
N LYS A 155 -8.66 -4.95 -2.48
CA LYS A 155 -9.98 -4.53 -2.01
C LYS A 155 -9.90 -3.40 -0.98
N TRP A 156 -8.97 -3.47 -0.03
CA TRP A 156 -8.74 -2.37 0.92
C TRP A 156 -8.36 -1.07 0.21
N ARG A 157 -7.46 -1.11 -0.79
CA ARG A 157 -7.07 0.07 -1.55
C ARG A 157 -8.26 0.72 -2.27
N HIS A 158 -9.15 -0.10 -2.82
CA HIS A 158 -10.38 0.37 -3.45
C HIS A 158 -11.30 1.07 -2.43
N LEU A 159 -11.57 0.43 -1.29
CA LEU A 159 -12.48 0.97 -0.26
C LEU A 159 -11.94 2.26 0.38
N GLU A 160 -10.65 2.31 0.68
CA GLU A 160 -9.99 3.49 1.27
C GLU A 160 -9.62 4.56 0.23
N LYS A 161 -9.99 4.36 -1.05
CA LYS A 161 -9.75 5.31 -2.15
C LYS A 161 -8.30 5.77 -2.21
N VAL A 162 -7.36 4.82 -2.11
CA VAL A 162 -5.92 5.12 -1.99
C VAL A 162 -5.39 5.91 -3.19
N GLU A 163 -5.97 5.73 -4.37
CA GLU A 163 -5.61 6.50 -5.56
C GLU A 163 -5.97 7.98 -5.44
N GLU A 164 -7.13 8.30 -4.87
CA GLU A 164 -7.56 9.67 -4.58
C GLU A 164 -6.64 10.32 -3.55
N ILE A 165 -6.30 9.58 -2.49
CA ILE A 165 -5.36 10.05 -1.45
C ILE A 165 -4.02 10.41 -2.08
N ILE A 166 -3.50 9.56 -2.97
CA ILE A 166 -2.19 9.81 -3.59
C ILE A 166 -2.27 10.94 -4.63
N TYR A 167 -3.39 11.09 -5.34
CA TYR A 167 -3.60 12.21 -6.25
C TYR A 167 -3.52 13.56 -5.54
N TYR A 168 -4.17 13.70 -4.38
CA TYR A 168 -4.10 14.94 -3.60
C TYR A 168 -2.82 15.07 -2.76
N GLY A 169 -2.19 13.96 -2.39
CA GLY A 169 -0.88 13.93 -1.72
C GLY A 169 -0.83 14.79 -0.46
N GLU A 170 0.17 15.66 -0.37
CA GLU A 170 0.46 16.48 0.82
C GLU A 170 -0.62 17.53 1.15
N ILE A 171 -1.54 17.77 0.23
CA ILE A 171 -2.59 18.78 0.39
C ILE A 171 -3.58 18.39 1.47
N LEU A 172 -3.85 17.10 1.61
CA LEU A 172 -4.71 16.53 2.65
C LEU A 172 -3.98 16.26 3.97
N ASN A 173 -2.65 16.43 4.01
CA ASN A 173 -1.91 16.27 5.25
C ASN A 173 -2.29 17.38 6.25
N GLU A 174 -2.24 17.04 7.53
CA GLU A 174 -2.40 18.03 8.60
C GLU A 174 -1.28 19.08 8.50
N ALA A 175 -1.68 20.35 8.34
CA ALA A 175 -0.73 21.42 8.09
C ALA A 175 0.28 21.57 9.24
N SER A 176 -0.15 21.29 10.47
CA SER A 176 0.71 21.38 11.66
C SER A 176 1.90 20.42 11.57
N LEU A 177 1.73 19.25 10.96
CA LEU A 177 2.80 18.26 10.76
C LEU A 177 3.77 18.71 9.67
N MET A 178 3.25 19.30 8.59
CA MET A 178 4.06 19.85 7.50
C MET A 178 4.96 20.98 7.99
N TYR A 179 4.42 21.93 8.76
CA TYR A 179 5.20 23.05 9.32
C TYR A 179 6.26 22.60 10.34
N LYS A 180 5.98 21.54 11.10
CA LYS A 180 6.96 20.99 12.06
C LYS A 180 8.10 20.23 11.36
N GLY A 181 7.91 19.82 10.10
CA GLY A 181 8.85 18.93 9.41
C GLY A 181 8.98 17.57 10.10
N THR A 182 7.86 17.02 10.60
CA THR A 182 7.89 15.76 11.39
C THR A 182 8.15 14.53 10.53
N SER A 183 7.84 14.60 9.24
CA SER A 183 8.12 13.57 8.24
C SER A 183 8.67 14.23 6.99
N TYR A 184 9.82 13.76 6.50
CA TYR A 184 10.42 14.21 5.25
C TYR A 184 11.42 13.16 4.75
N ILE A 185 11.58 13.08 3.43
CA ILE A 185 12.51 12.11 2.82
C ILE A 185 13.94 12.65 2.93
N HIS A 186 14.82 11.94 3.65
CA HIS A 186 16.22 12.30 3.88
C HIS A 186 17.19 11.39 3.10
N GLY A 187 17.14 11.47 1.77
CA GLY A 187 18.07 10.76 0.89
C GLY A 187 17.95 9.24 1.00
N LEU A 188 19.09 8.55 0.85
CA LEU A 188 19.15 7.09 0.79
C LEU A 188 20.08 6.54 1.87
N ASP A 189 19.74 5.35 2.38
CA ASP A 189 20.61 4.61 3.28
C ASP A 189 21.75 3.88 2.52
N LYS A 190 22.56 3.09 3.25
CA LYS A 190 23.65 2.30 2.66
C LYS A 190 23.17 1.26 1.64
N LEU A 191 21.93 0.80 1.74
CA LEU A 191 21.31 -0.18 0.86
C LEU A 191 20.53 0.49 -0.28
N LYS A 192 20.57 1.82 -0.40
CA LYS A 192 19.83 2.61 -1.39
C LYS A 192 18.32 2.64 -1.17
N TYR A 193 17.85 2.32 0.04
CA TYR A 193 16.45 2.54 0.41
C TYR A 193 16.23 3.99 0.85
N PRO A 194 15.06 4.58 0.52
CA PRO A 194 14.72 5.92 0.97
C PRO A 194 14.59 5.95 2.50
N ILE A 195 15.16 6.99 3.11
CA ILE A 195 14.96 7.30 4.52
C ILE A 195 13.79 8.27 4.60
N VAL A 196 12.73 7.89 5.30
CA VAL A 196 11.51 8.70 5.52
C VAL A 196 11.33 8.93 7.01
#